data_AF-A0A8X6Y0P2-F1
#
_entry.id   AF-A0A8X6Y0P2-F1
#
_cell.length_a   1.000
_cell.length_b   1.000
_cell.length_c   1.000
_cell.angle_alpha   90.00
_cell.angle_beta   90.00
_cell.angle_gamma   90.00
#
_symmetry.space_group_name_H-M   'P 1'
#
loop_
_entity.id
_entity.type
_entity.pdbx_description
1 polymer ?
#
loop_
_entity_poly.entity_id
_entity_poly.type
_entity_poly.pdbx_seq_one_letter_code
_entity_poly.pdbx_strand_id
1 'polypeptide(L)'
;MSEDERYIDNESDADKRAHHNALERKRRDHIKDSFSSLRDSLPAFQGDKVRASRAQILKKAADYIQSMRRKNSSHQQDIDDLKKQNKVLEEQIKALEKAKTTGNYVAAASLLESHMTGSKASVLSAAFDGDSDSDISSDTDGSKDGRRKKIKALENTLHP
;
A
#
# COMPACT_ATOMS: atom_id res chain seq x y z
N MET A 1 5.98 31.60 66.72
CA MET A 1 4.86 31.34 65.80
C MET A 1 5.47 30.87 64.50
N SER A 2 5.00 29.73 64.01
CA SER A 2 5.68 28.82 63.10
C SER A 2 5.99 29.44 61.73
N GLU A 3 7.19 29.15 61.22
CA GLU A 3 7.69 29.48 59.87
C GLU A 3 7.11 28.54 58.80
N ASP A 4 5.87 28.08 58.98
CA ASP A 4 5.13 27.29 58.02
C ASP A 4 4.01 28.17 57.46
N GLU A 5 4.07 28.46 56.16
CA GLU A 5 2.93 28.27 55.24
C GLU A 5 3.14 29.06 53.93
N ARG A 6 3.53 28.30 52.90
CA ARG A 6 3.24 28.52 51.48
C ARG A 6 4.14 29.52 50.76
N TYR A 7 5.26 28.99 50.29
CA TYR A 7 5.79 29.31 48.96
C TYR A 7 4.66 29.04 47.95
N ILE A 8 3.75 30.00 47.79
CA ILE A 8 2.75 29.95 46.72
C ILE A 8 3.59 30.16 45.46
N ASP A 9 3.81 29.06 44.75
CA ASP A 9 4.19 29.05 43.34
C ASP A 9 3.11 29.82 42.57
N ASN A 10 3.20 31.15 42.63
CA ASN A 10 2.26 32.08 42.03
C ASN A 10 2.76 32.37 40.62
N GLU A 11 2.99 31.29 39.86
CA GLU A 11 3.15 31.39 38.43
C GLU A 11 1.87 32.05 37.90
N SER A 12 2.02 33.24 37.31
CA SER A 12 0.87 34.04 36.90
C SER A 12 0.04 33.27 35.87
N ASP A 13 -1.25 33.55 35.75
CA ASP A 13 -2.08 32.91 34.72
C ASP A 13 -1.52 33.13 33.30
N ALA A 14 -0.73 34.19 33.10
CA ALA A 14 0.01 34.44 31.87
C ALA A 14 1.18 33.46 31.69
N ASP A 15 1.94 33.18 32.74
CA ASP A 15 3.07 32.25 32.72
C ASP A 15 2.59 30.80 32.52
N LYS A 16 1.52 30.38 33.21
CA LYS A 16 0.87 29.07 32.97
C LYS A 16 0.41 28.91 31.53
N ARG A 17 -0.17 29.97 30.94
CA ARG A 17 -0.61 30.00 29.53
C ARG A 17 0.59 29.95 28.58
N ALA A 18 1.67 30.65 28.90
CA ALA A 18 2.90 30.64 28.11
C ALA A 18 3.55 29.24 28.13
N HIS A 19 3.67 28.62 29.30
CA HIS A 19 4.19 27.27 29.47
C HIS A 19 3.35 26.24 28.70
N HIS A 20 2.02 26.28 28.83
CA HIS A 20 1.13 25.41 28.05
C HIS A 20 1.32 25.59 26.53
N ASN A 21 1.42 26.83 26.05
CA ASN A 21 1.68 27.12 24.64
C ASN A 21 3.04 26.60 24.15
N ALA A 22 4.06 26.65 25.01
CA ALA A 22 5.38 26.11 24.71
C ALA A 22 5.34 24.58 24.59
N LEU A 23 4.67 23.90 25.52
CA LEU A 23 4.50 22.45 25.48
C LEU A 23 3.73 21.99 24.23
N GLU A 24 2.65 22.69 23.87
CA GLU A 24 1.88 22.32 22.67
C GLU A 24 2.66 22.59 21.38
N ARG A 25 3.50 23.64 21.31
CA ARG A 25 4.43 23.83 20.18
C ARG A 25 5.37 22.64 20.04
N LYS A 26 6.02 22.22 21.14
CA LYS A 26 6.90 21.05 21.16
C LYS A 26 6.17 19.79 20.70
N ARG A 27 4.92 19.57 21.16
CA ARG A 27 4.09 18.44 20.71
C ARG A 27 3.81 18.49 19.21
N ARG A 28 3.48 19.65 18.66
CA ARG A 28 3.22 19.82 17.21
C ARG A 28 4.47 19.59 16.38
N ASP A 29 5.63 20.01 16.85
CA ASP A 29 6.91 19.77 16.18
C ASP A 29 7.21 18.26 16.12
N HIS A 30 7.03 17.54 17.23
CA HIS A 30 7.19 16.07 17.25
C HIS A 30 6.23 15.35 16.26
N ILE A 31 4.98 15.80 16.17
CA ILE A 31 4.02 15.27 15.20
C ILE A 31 4.46 15.58 13.78
N LYS A 32 4.95 16.79 13.52
CA LYS A 32 5.46 17.19 12.19
C LYS A 32 6.64 16.31 11.77
N ASP A 33 7.54 15.98 12.69
CA ASP A 33 8.67 15.08 12.43
C ASP A 33 8.17 13.66 12.14
N SER A 34 7.21 13.16 12.93
CA SER A 34 6.58 11.85 12.70
C SER A 34 5.93 11.75 11.31
N PHE A 35 5.25 12.80 10.86
CA PHE A 35 4.68 12.86 9.50
C PHE A 35 5.76 12.89 8.42
N SER A 36 6.89 13.52 8.68
CA SER A 36 8.02 13.57 7.74
C SER A 36 8.64 12.18 7.58
N SER A 37 8.94 11.50 8.70
CA SER A 37 9.44 10.13 8.69
C SER A 37 8.46 9.15 8.03
N LEU A 38 7.15 9.31 8.28
CA LEU A 38 6.12 8.49 7.63
C LEU A 38 6.13 8.71 6.12
N ARG A 39 6.15 9.96 5.65
CA ARG A 39 6.18 10.28 4.23
C ARG A 39 7.40 9.64 3.54
N ASP A 40 8.58 9.77 4.13
CA ASP A 40 9.83 9.33 3.52
C ASP A 40 9.92 7.79 3.42
N SER A 41 9.16 7.09 4.27
CA SER A 41 9.01 5.62 4.23
C SER A 41 8.07 5.10 3.15
N LEU A 42 7.30 5.98 2.49
CA LEU A 42 6.30 5.60 1.49
C LEU A 42 6.87 5.73 0.06
N PRO A 43 6.83 4.67 -0.77
CA PRO A 43 7.32 4.72 -2.15
C PRO A 43 6.64 5.79 -3.02
N ALA A 44 5.38 6.10 -2.74
CA ALA A 44 4.61 7.12 -3.48
C ALA A 44 5.16 8.55 -3.35
N PHE A 45 6.06 8.79 -2.39
CA PHE A 45 6.68 10.09 -2.14
C PHE A 45 8.22 10.04 -2.25
N GLN A 46 8.77 8.92 -2.75
CA GLN A 46 10.18 8.78 -3.06
C GLN A 46 10.45 9.35 -4.45
N GLY A 47 11.08 10.52 -4.50
CA GLY A 47 11.36 11.24 -5.75
C GLY A 47 10.53 12.51 -5.89
N ASP A 48 11.22 13.60 -6.21
CA ASP A 48 10.76 15.00 -6.23
C ASP A 48 10.06 15.53 -4.97
N LYS A 49 10.22 16.83 -4.73
CA LYS A 49 9.69 17.54 -3.56
C LYS A 49 8.16 17.74 -3.67
N VAL A 50 7.41 16.68 -3.96
CA VAL A 50 5.94 16.73 -3.97
C VAL A 50 5.49 17.02 -2.54
N ARG A 51 4.89 18.20 -2.36
CA ARG A 51 4.30 18.58 -1.08
C ARG A 51 3.04 17.75 -0.85
N ALA A 52 3.20 16.61 -0.18
CA ALA A 52 2.09 15.80 0.26
C ALA A 52 1.40 16.45 1.47
N SER A 53 0.08 16.60 1.40
CA SER A 53 -0.72 17.00 2.56
C SER A 53 -0.79 15.88 3.62
N ARG A 54 -1.07 16.22 4.89
CA ARG A 54 -1.22 15.22 5.97
C ARG A 54 -2.27 14.16 5.62
N ALA A 55 -3.39 14.55 5.03
CA ALA A 55 -4.44 13.63 4.60
C ALA A 55 -3.95 12.65 3.52
N GLN A 56 -3.18 13.13 2.54
CA GLN A 56 -2.58 12.27 1.51
C GLN A 56 -1.56 11.29 2.10
N ILE A 57 -0.73 11.74 3.05
CA ILE A 57 0.24 10.87 3.73
C ILE A 57 -0.49 9.71 4.43
N LEU A 58 -1.54 10.01 5.20
CA LEU A 58 -2.34 8.99 5.88
C LEU A 58 -3.03 8.02 4.90
N LYS A 59 -3.63 8.56 3.83
CA LYS A 59 -4.28 7.74 2.79
C LYS A 59 -3.29 6.80 2.13
N LYS A 60 -2.14 7.32 1.68
CA LYS A 60 -1.10 6.50 1.03
C LYS A 60 -0.45 5.50 1.98
N ALA A 61 -0.32 5.82 3.27
CA ALA A 61 0.12 4.87 4.27
C ALA A 61 -0.85 3.69 4.42
N ALA A 62 -2.16 3.98 4.51
CA ALA A 62 -3.19 2.93 4.59
C ALA A 62 -3.19 2.04 3.34
N ASP A 63 -3.16 2.65 2.14
CA ASP A 63 -3.09 1.94 0.86
C ASP A 63 -1.83 1.05 0.80
N TYR A 64 -0.68 1.57 1.21
CA TYR A 64 0.58 0.84 1.19
C TYR A 64 0.58 -0.35 2.14
N ILE A 65 0.07 -0.20 3.37
CA ILE A 65 -0.07 -1.31 4.32
C ILE A 65 -0.95 -2.43 3.73
N GLN A 66 -2.09 -2.07 3.13
CA GLN A 66 -2.98 -3.06 2.51
C GLN A 66 -2.30 -3.76 1.32
N SER A 67 -1.63 -2.99 0.47
CA SER A 67 -0.89 -3.54 -0.67
C SER A 67 0.21 -4.51 -0.23
N MET A 68 1.00 -4.13 0.79
CA MET A 68 2.07 -4.96 1.31
C MET A 68 1.55 -6.23 1.98
N ARG A 69 0.40 -6.18 2.66
CA ARG A 69 -0.26 -7.38 3.21
C ARG A 69 -0.64 -8.37 2.11
N ARG A 70 -1.28 -7.89 1.04
CA ARG A 70 -1.63 -8.74 -0.13
C ARG A 70 -0.38 -9.33 -0.79
N LYS A 71 0.65 -8.51 -1.00
CA LYS A 71 1.91 -8.93 -1.61
C LYS A 71 2.63 -9.98 -0.76
N ASN A 72 2.71 -9.79 0.55
CA ASN A 72 3.29 -10.78 1.47
C ASN A 72 2.50 -12.10 1.46
N SER A 73 1.17 -12.04 1.40
CA SER A 73 0.33 -13.24 1.29
C SER A 73 0.57 -14.01 0.00
N SER A 74 0.67 -13.31 -1.14
CA SER A 74 0.99 -13.93 -2.43
C SER A 74 2.38 -14.59 -2.40
N HIS A 75 3.38 -13.87 -1.89
CA HIS A 75 4.73 -14.45 -1.76
C HIS A 75 4.77 -15.64 -0.81
N GLN A 76 3.98 -15.63 0.25
CA GLN A 76 3.88 -16.77 1.14
C GLN A 76 3.28 -17.99 0.43
N GLN A 77 2.24 -17.79 -0.39
CA GLN A 77 1.68 -18.85 -1.23
C GLN A 77 2.70 -19.38 -2.24
N ASP A 78 3.43 -18.51 -2.93
CA ASP A 78 4.49 -18.90 -3.87
C ASP A 78 5.57 -19.75 -3.16
N ILE A 79 5.97 -19.35 -1.95
CA ILE A 79 6.94 -20.09 -1.13
C ILE A 79 6.41 -21.50 -0.80
N ASP A 80 5.15 -21.62 -0.42
CA ASP A 80 4.57 -22.90 -0.01
C ASP A 80 4.36 -23.84 -1.20
N ASP A 81 3.96 -23.30 -2.36
CA ASP A 81 3.87 -24.05 -3.61
C ASP A 81 5.25 -24.54 -4.07
N LEU A 82 6.27 -23.69 -4.03
CA LEU A 82 7.65 -24.07 -4.35
C LEU A 82 8.20 -25.12 -3.38
N LYS A 83 7.91 -25.03 -2.08
CA LYS A 83 8.28 -26.06 -1.10
C LYS A 83 7.63 -27.40 -1.42
N LYS A 84 6.36 -27.41 -1.80
CA LYS A 84 5.66 -28.63 -2.20
C LYS A 84 6.27 -29.24 -3.45
N GLN A 85 6.59 -28.42 -4.46
CA GLN A 85 7.27 -28.88 -5.68
C GLN A 85 8.66 -29.45 -5.38
N ASN A 86 9.47 -28.75 -4.57
CA ASN A 86 10.79 -29.22 -4.16
C ASN A 86 10.72 -30.56 -3.42
N LYS A 87 9.77 -30.72 -2.50
CA LYS A 87 9.57 -32.00 -1.80
C LYS A 87 9.28 -33.15 -2.78
N VAL A 88 8.41 -32.91 -3.78
CA VAL A 88 8.11 -33.92 -4.81
C VAL A 88 9.37 -34.26 -5.61
N LEU A 89 10.15 -33.26 -6.02
CA LEU A 89 11.39 -33.49 -6.76
C LEU A 89 12.44 -34.25 -5.93
N GLU A 90 12.59 -33.92 -4.64
CA GLU A 90 13.46 -34.63 -3.71
C GLU A 90 13.06 -36.10 -3.56
N GLU A 91 11.76 -36.39 -3.44
CA GLU A 91 11.24 -37.76 -3.38
C GLU A 91 11.50 -38.53 -4.69
N GLN A 92 11.35 -37.87 -5.85
CA GLN A 92 11.67 -38.46 -7.15
C GLN A 92 13.15 -38.77 -7.31
N ILE A 93 14.03 -37.84 -6.93
CA ILE A 93 15.49 -38.03 -6.96
C ILE A 93 15.87 -39.24 -6.09
N LYS A 94 15.37 -39.28 -4.85
CA LYS A 94 15.63 -40.39 -3.92
C LYS A 94 15.15 -41.74 -4.48
N ALA A 95 13.98 -41.78 -5.13
CA ALA A 95 13.46 -42.99 -5.75
C ALA A 95 14.34 -43.47 -6.92
N LEU A 96 14.80 -42.54 -7.76
CA LEU A 96 15.70 -42.84 -8.88
C LEU A 96 17.09 -43.29 -8.41
N GLU A 97 17.65 -42.66 -7.39
CA GLU A 97 18.92 -43.08 -6.78
C GLU A 97 18.82 -44.48 -6.18
N LYS A 98 17.70 -44.79 -5.51
CA LYS A 98 17.43 -46.15 -5.00
C LYS A 98 17.31 -47.15 -6.15
N ALA A 99 16.57 -46.83 -7.22
CA ALA A 99 16.45 -47.71 -8.38
C ALA A 99 17.79 -47.93 -9.08
N LYS A 100 18.64 -46.90 -9.17
CA LYS A 100 20.00 -47.02 -9.74
C LYS A 100 20.87 -47.98 -8.95
N THR A 101 20.77 -47.96 -7.62
CA THR A 101 21.55 -48.86 -6.74
C THR A 101 21.00 -50.29 -6.69
N THR A 102 19.67 -50.47 -6.77
CA THR A 102 19.03 -51.80 -6.74
C THR A 102 18.78 -52.42 -8.12
N GLY A 103 18.95 -51.67 -9.22
CA GLY A 103 18.61 -52.09 -10.58
C GLY A 103 17.11 -52.18 -10.88
N ASN A 104 16.23 -51.82 -9.92
CA ASN A 104 14.78 -51.98 -10.05
C ASN A 104 14.08 -50.69 -10.53
N TYR A 105 14.22 -50.39 -11.82
CA TYR A 105 13.69 -49.16 -12.43
C TYR A 105 12.16 -49.14 -12.61
N VAL A 106 11.52 -50.31 -12.69
CA VAL A 106 10.07 -50.43 -12.88
C VAL A 106 9.30 -49.82 -11.71
N ALA A 107 9.76 -50.05 -10.47
CA ALA A 107 9.12 -49.50 -9.27
C ALA A 107 9.30 -47.98 -9.14
N ALA A 108 10.42 -47.42 -9.61
CA ALA A 108 10.63 -45.97 -9.60
C ALA A 108 9.78 -45.26 -10.67
N ALA A 109 9.59 -45.87 -11.84
CA ALA A 109 8.75 -45.31 -12.91
C ALA A 109 7.29 -45.13 -12.46
N SER A 110 6.68 -46.13 -11.83
CA SER A 110 5.30 -46.03 -11.30
C SER A 110 5.13 -44.91 -10.26
N LEU A 111 6.16 -44.66 -9.44
CA LEU A 111 6.11 -43.63 -8.40
C LEU A 111 6.24 -42.22 -9.01
N LEU A 112 7.06 -42.03 -10.05
CA LEU A 112 7.13 -40.77 -10.80
C LEU A 112 5.81 -40.44 -11.50
N GLU A 113 5.17 -41.42 -12.12
CA GLU A 113 3.94 -41.23 -12.89
C GLU A 113 2.77 -40.76 -12.01
N SER A 114 2.64 -41.32 -10.81
CA SER A 114 1.66 -40.88 -9.81
C SER A 114 1.80 -39.38 -9.47
N HIS A 115 3.03 -38.90 -9.25
CA HIS A 115 3.29 -37.50 -8.90
C HIS A 115 3.05 -36.51 -10.06
N MET A 116 3.16 -36.95 -11.31
CA MET A 116 2.95 -36.09 -12.48
C MET A 116 1.46 -35.82 -12.79
N THR A 117 0.57 -36.74 -12.42
CA THR A 117 -0.88 -36.59 -12.64
C THR A 117 -1.52 -35.59 -11.68
N GLY A 118 -0.98 -35.43 -10.47
CA GLY A 118 -1.45 -34.44 -9.49
C GLY A 118 -1.16 -32.99 -9.87
N SER A 119 -0.03 -32.73 -10.54
CA SER A 119 0.37 -31.38 -10.96
C SER A 119 -0.39 -30.87 -12.20
N LYS A 120 -0.89 -31.76 -13.07
CA LYS A 120 -1.73 -31.36 -14.21
C LYS A 120 -3.15 -30.96 -13.78
N ALA A 121 -3.70 -31.58 -12.74
CA ALA A 121 -5.04 -31.26 -12.24
C ALA A 121 -5.16 -29.85 -11.64
N SER A 122 -4.12 -29.34 -10.96
CA SER A 122 -4.15 -28.00 -10.35
C SER A 122 -4.07 -26.85 -11.37
N VAL A 123 -3.36 -27.05 -12.49
CA VAL A 123 -3.24 -26.03 -13.56
C VAL A 123 -4.55 -25.88 -14.35
N LEU A 124 -5.31 -26.96 -14.50
CA LEU A 124 -6.61 -26.96 -15.21
C LEU A 124 -7.71 -26.27 -14.39
N SER A 125 -7.64 -26.33 -13.04
CA SER A 125 -8.68 -25.79 -12.16
C SER A 125 -8.59 -24.28 -11.92
N ALA A 126 -7.48 -23.62 -12.28
CA ALA A 126 -7.30 -22.18 -12.16
C ALA A 126 -7.78 -21.38 -13.39
N ALA A 127 -8.32 -22.04 -14.41
CA ALA A 127 -8.63 -21.44 -15.71
C ALA A 127 -10.14 -21.15 -15.95
N PHE A 128 -11.02 -21.24 -14.94
CA PHE A 128 -12.48 -21.09 -15.14
C PHE A 128 -13.24 -20.24 -14.09
N ASP A 129 -12.65 -19.20 -13.51
CA ASP A 129 -13.45 -18.15 -12.84
C ASP A 129 -13.15 -16.80 -13.51
N GLY A 130 -13.70 -16.67 -14.73
CA GLY A 130 -13.79 -15.41 -15.45
C GLY A 130 -15.03 -14.65 -14.99
N ASP A 131 -14.92 -13.93 -13.87
CA ASP A 131 -15.85 -12.84 -13.56
C ASP A 131 -15.25 -11.55 -14.15
N SER A 132 -15.94 -11.04 -15.17
CA SER A 132 -15.51 -9.93 -16.00
C SER A 132 -16.41 -8.74 -15.70
N ASP A 133 -16.11 -8.00 -14.64
CA ASP A 133 -16.68 -6.67 -14.41
C ASP A 133 -15.69 -5.62 -14.91
N SER A 134 -15.98 -5.09 -16.10
CA SER A 134 -15.26 -3.97 -16.71
C SER A 134 -16.21 -2.77 -16.84
N ASP A 135 -16.33 -1.98 -15.78
CA ASP A 135 -16.94 -0.64 -15.85
C ASP A 135 -15.92 0.37 -16.38
N ILE A 136 -15.84 0.47 -17.71
CA ILE A 136 -15.19 1.60 -18.40
C ILE A 136 -16.23 2.69 -18.67
N SER A 137 -16.36 3.65 -17.77
CA SER A 137 -17.13 4.87 -18.05
C SER A 137 -16.24 5.84 -18.84
N SER A 138 -16.50 5.94 -20.15
CA SER A 138 -16.02 7.04 -20.99
C SER A 138 -17.16 8.02 -21.20
N ASP A 139 -17.18 9.12 -20.46
CA ASP A 139 -18.06 10.25 -20.73
C ASP A 139 -17.44 11.14 -21.82
N THR A 140 -17.84 10.92 -23.07
CA THR A 140 -17.80 11.93 -24.13
C THR A 140 -19.16 12.02 -24.80
N ASP A 141 -19.94 13.06 -24.47
CA ASP A 141 -21.01 13.55 -25.35
C ASP A 141 -21.25 15.07 -25.18
N GLY A 142 -20.64 15.87 -26.05
CA GLY A 142 -21.36 16.39 -27.21
C GLY A 142 -22.72 17.11 -27.04
N SER A 143 -23.01 17.85 -25.97
CA SER A 143 -24.14 18.78 -26.00
C SER A 143 -23.83 20.08 -26.74
N LYS A 144 -24.40 20.19 -27.94
CA LYS A 144 -24.62 21.44 -28.67
C LYS A 144 -25.53 22.34 -27.83
N ASP A 145 -25.04 23.48 -27.39
CA ASP A 145 -25.93 24.62 -27.17
C ASP A 145 -25.23 25.95 -27.49
N GLY A 146 -25.77 26.61 -28.51
CA GLY A 146 -25.29 27.90 -28.97
C GLY A 146 -25.91 29.02 -28.16
N ARG A 147 -25.09 29.85 -27.52
CA ARG A 147 -25.48 31.24 -27.20
C ARG A 147 -24.28 32.18 -27.27
N ARG A 148 -24.24 32.82 -28.44
CA ARG A 148 -23.55 34.04 -28.91
C ARG A 148 -22.82 34.89 -27.85
N LYS A 149 -21.54 35.13 -28.14
CA LYS A 149 -20.70 36.21 -27.61
C LYS A 149 -21.33 37.58 -27.91
N LYS A 150 -21.54 38.41 -26.90
CA LYS A 150 -21.89 39.84 -27.08
C LYS A 150 -20.61 40.66 -27.03
N ILE A 151 -20.13 41.01 -28.21
CA ILE A 151 -19.13 42.05 -28.48
C ILE A 151 -19.64 43.39 -27.94
N LYS A 152 -18.90 44.03 -27.03
CA LYS A 152 -19.06 45.45 -26.71
C LYS A 152 -18.23 46.23 -27.73
N ALA A 153 -18.90 46.82 -28.70
CA ALA A 153 -18.34 47.85 -29.56
C ALA A 153 -18.48 49.22 -28.89
N LEU A 154 -17.49 50.04 -29.21
CA LEU A 154 -17.22 51.42 -28.81
C LEU A 154 -18.42 52.34 -29.04
N GLU A 155 -18.68 53.25 -28.11
CA GLU A 155 -19.29 54.53 -28.43
C GLU A 155 -18.47 55.64 -27.77
N ASN A 156 -17.79 56.39 -28.63
CA ASN A 156 -17.27 57.72 -28.39
C ASN A 156 -18.45 58.67 -28.19
N THR A 157 -18.43 59.47 -27.13
CA THR A 157 -19.07 60.80 -27.12
C THR A 157 -18.18 61.78 -26.39
N LEU A 158 -17.80 62.82 -27.13
CA LEU A 158 -16.90 63.91 -26.78
C LEU A 158 -17.75 65.12 -26.32
N HIS A 159 -17.32 65.76 -25.22
CA HIS A 159 -17.52 67.18 -24.81
C HIS A 159 -18.90 67.68 -24.33
N PRO A 160 -18.95 68.83 -23.60
CA PRO A 160 -17.89 69.80 -23.26
C PRO A 160 -17.20 69.56 -21.91
#